data_AF-B4W3J2-F1
#
_entry.id   AF-B4W3J2-F1
#
_cell.length_a   1.000
_cell.length_b   1.000
_cell.length_c   1.000
_cell.angle_alpha   90.00
_cell.angle_beta   90.00
_cell.angle_gamma   90.00
#
_symmetry.space_group_name_H-M   'P 1'
#
loop_
_entity.id
_entity.type
_entity.pdbx_description
1 polymer ?
#
loop_
_entity_poly.entity_id
_entity_poly.type
_entity_poly.pdbx_seq_one_letter_code
_entity_poly.pdbx_strand_id
1 'polypeptide(L)'
;MNQRYQINKTANGWEFANEAVLEDFVWDNLEKMLGWKPLKRQHHVNGNYSDILAIVNKDQLVIIELKNSEDRYVIQQLTRYYDALLKQKPYHDKVNYKLPIRLVVISPNFHADNWVDCKYHRLDFNLFEFSILWESQPRFKIQQLKTNNKCAPKLP
;
A
#
# COMPACT_ATOMS: atom_id res chain seq x y z
N MET A 1 -14.71 -13.01 -5.04
CA MET A 1 -15.07 -11.95 -4.06
C MET A 1 -16.54 -12.13 -3.69
N ASN A 2 -16.96 -11.87 -2.45
CA ASN A 2 -18.38 -11.84 -2.10
C ASN A 2 -19.06 -10.63 -2.77
N GLN A 3 -20.39 -10.70 -2.96
CA GLN A 3 -21.27 -9.61 -3.46
C GLN A 3 -21.19 -8.29 -2.66
N ARG A 4 -20.36 -8.21 -1.62
CA ARG A 4 -20.17 -7.06 -0.74
C ARG A 4 -19.35 -5.93 -1.38
N TYR A 5 -18.40 -6.24 -2.26
CA TYR A 5 -17.52 -5.23 -2.85
C TYR A 5 -18.07 -4.83 -4.22
N GLN A 6 -18.45 -3.56 -4.36
CA GLN A 6 -18.95 -3.04 -5.63
C GLN A 6 -17.79 -2.85 -6.61
N ILE A 7 -17.95 -3.40 -7.82
CA ILE A 7 -16.95 -3.36 -8.88
C ILE A 7 -17.62 -2.82 -10.13
N ASN A 8 -16.96 -1.87 -10.80
CA ASN A 8 -17.44 -1.25 -12.03
C ASN A 8 -16.69 -1.83 -13.23
N LYS A 9 -17.40 -1.99 -14.34
CA LYS A 9 -16.79 -2.26 -15.64
C LYS A 9 -16.36 -0.94 -16.26
N THR A 10 -15.12 -0.89 -16.74
CA THR A 10 -14.55 0.26 -17.46
C THR A 10 -14.16 -0.12 -18.88
N ALA A 11 -13.72 0.86 -19.67
CA ALA A 11 -13.15 0.60 -20.99
C ALA A 11 -11.91 -0.31 -20.94
N ASN A 12 -11.17 -0.27 -19.82
CA ASN A 12 -9.88 -0.94 -19.66
C ASN A 12 -9.96 -2.18 -18.76
N GLY A 13 -11.16 -2.59 -18.31
CA GLY A 13 -11.34 -3.77 -17.48
C GLY A 13 -12.33 -3.56 -16.35
N TRP A 14 -11.90 -3.85 -15.12
CA TRP A 14 -12.71 -3.78 -13.92
C TRP A 14 -11.96 -3.10 -12.79
N GLU A 15 -12.67 -2.27 -12.02
CA GLU A 15 -12.13 -1.51 -10.89
C GLU A 15 -13.09 -1.57 -9.70
N PHE A 16 -12.62 -1.28 -8.49
CA PHE A 16 -13.55 -1.06 -7.37
C PHE A 16 -14.34 0.23 -7.61
N ALA A 17 -15.53 0.32 -7.04
CA ALA A 17 -16.37 1.50 -7.25
C ALA A 17 -15.75 2.80 -6.73
N ASN A 18 -14.89 2.73 -5.71
CA ASN A 18 -14.10 3.83 -5.17
C ASN A 18 -13.01 3.30 -4.22
N GLU A 19 -12.17 4.21 -3.70
CA GLU A 19 -11.07 3.88 -2.77
C GLU A 19 -11.56 3.28 -1.45
N ALA A 20 -12.72 3.70 -0.91
CA ALA A 20 -13.25 3.13 0.33
C ALA A 20 -13.65 1.64 0.14
N VAL A 21 -14.19 1.28 -1.02
CA VAL A 21 -14.49 -0.12 -1.34
C VAL A 21 -13.20 -0.94 -1.51
N LEU A 22 -12.16 -0.37 -2.13
CA LEU A 22 -10.83 -0.98 -2.19
C LEU A 22 -10.25 -1.19 -0.79
N GLU A 23 -10.34 -0.20 0.09
CA GLU A 23 -9.87 -0.29 1.47
C GLU A 23 -10.58 -1.38 2.26
N ASP A 24 -11.91 -1.45 2.17
CA ASP A 24 -12.69 -2.53 2.79
C ASP A 24 -12.26 -3.91 2.28
N PHE A 25 -12.05 -4.06 0.96
CA PHE A 25 -11.58 -5.31 0.38
C PHE A 25 -10.18 -5.68 0.88
N VAL A 26 -9.23 -4.74 0.83
CA VAL A 26 -7.86 -4.99 1.27
C VAL A 26 -7.84 -5.30 2.76
N TRP A 27 -8.54 -4.55 3.60
CA TRP A 27 -8.62 -4.78 5.04
C TRP A 27 -9.12 -6.19 5.38
N ASP A 28 -10.26 -6.59 4.78
CA ASP A 28 -10.88 -7.89 5.05
C ASP A 28 -10.02 -9.07 4.58
N ASN A 29 -9.11 -8.85 3.62
CA ASN A 29 -8.33 -9.92 2.98
C ASN A 29 -6.82 -9.81 3.18
N LEU A 30 -6.31 -8.79 3.89
CA LEU A 30 -4.88 -8.48 3.96
C LEU A 30 -4.05 -9.66 4.47
N GLU A 31 -4.52 -10.30 5.54
CA GLU A 31 -3.82 -11.43 6.15
C GLU A 31 -3.80 -12.65 5.21
N LYS A 32 -4.92 -12.93 4.53
CA LYS A 32 -4.99 -14.02 3.55
C LYS A 32 -4.15 -13.73 2.30
N MET A 33 -4.09 -12.46 1.88
CA MET A 33 -3.44 -12.04 0.64
C MET A 33 -1.93 -11.91 0.77
N LEU A 34 -1.45 -11.33 1.87
CA LEU A 34 -0.04 -10.98 2.07
C LEU A 34 0.56 -11.54 3.36
N GLY A 35 -0.23 -12.19 4.22
CA GLY A 35 0.22 -12.68 5.53
C GLY A 35 0.43 -11.56 6.55
N TRP A 36 -0.10 -10.36 6.31
CA TRP A 36 0.07 -9.21 7.20
C TRP A 36 -1.17 -9.00 8.05
N LYS A 37 -0.98 -8.85 9.35
CA LYS A 37 -2.07 -8.67 10.30
C LYS A 37 -2.51 -7.19 10.32
N PRO A 38 -3.77 -6.86 10.00
CA PRO A 38 -4.24 -5.49 10.07
C PRO A 38 -4.16 -4.92 11.50
N LEU A 39 -3.74 -3.67 11.64
CA LEU A 39 -3.60 -2.98 12.93
C LEU A 39 -4.60 -1.82 13.06
N LYS A 40 -4.68 -0.93 12.06
CA LYS A 40 -5.55 0.24 12.09
C LYS A 40 -5.91 0.72 10.69
N ARG A 41 -7.17 1.09 10.47
CA ARG A 41 -7.63 1.85 9.30
C ARG A 41 -7.64 3.34 9.55
N GLN A 42 -7.43 4.12 8.49
CA GLN A 42 -7.60 5.57 8.47
C GLN A 42 -6.92 6.22 9.68
N HIS A 43 -5.63 5.90 9.88
CA HIS A 43 -4.87 6.42 11.00
C HIS A 43 -4.55 7.90 10.76
N HIS A 44 -5.20 8.76 11.54
CA HIS A 44 -4.96 10.20 11.49
C HIS A 44 -3.62 10.58 12.12
N VAL A 45 -2.75 11.23 11.33
CA VAL A 45 -1.45 11.70 11.79
C VAL A 45 -1.07 13.00 11.09
N ASN A 46 -0.74 14.04 11.88
CA ASN A 46 -0.34 15.37 11.38
C ASN A 46 -1.27 15.94 10.29
N GLY A 47 -2.59 15.84 10.48
CA GLY A 47 -3.58 16.37 9.52
C GLY A 47 -3.79 15.51 8.27
N ASN A 48 -3.17 14.33 8.18
CA ASN A 48 -3.34 13.39 7.08
C ASN A 48 -3.86 12.04 7.60
N TYR A 49 -4.32 11.17 6.71
CA TYR A 49 -4.81 9.84 7.03
C TYR A 49 -4.02 8.80 6.24
N SER A 50 -3.38 7.86 6.93
CA SER A 50 -2.87 6.65 6.29
C SER A 50 -3.98 5.62 6.20
N ASP A 51 -4.18 5.04 5.01
CA ASP A 51 -5.29 4.12 4.76
C ASP A 51 -5.24 2.90 5.69
N ILE A 52 -4.14 2.15 5.68
CA ILE A 52 -3.99 0.96 6.52
C ILE A 52 -2.61 0.90 7.16
N LEU A 53 -2.59 0.70 8.47
CA LEU A 53 -1.44 0.19 9.21
C LEU A 53 -1.61 -1.30 9.46
N ALA A 54 -0.54 -2.05 9.29
CA ALA A 54 -0.48 -3.48 9.55
C ALA A 54 0.83 -3.86 10.25
N ILE A 55 0.88 -5.08 10.79
CA ILE A 55 2.10 -5.68 11.34
C ILE A 55 2.42 -6.98 10.61
N VAL A 56 3.71 -7.17 10.37
CA VAL A 56 4.28 -8.40 9.79
C VAL A 56 5.44 -8.84 10.67
N ASN A 57 5.79 -10.14 10.66
CA ASN A 57 7.01 -10.74 11.22
C ASN A 57 7.72 -9.95 12.33
N LYS A 58 7.63 -10.41 13.58
CA LYS A 58 8.23 -9.75 14.76
C LYS A 58 7.73 -8.32 14.96
N ASP A 59 6.44 -8.11 14.71
CA ASP A 59 5.74 -6.85 14.95
C ASP A 59 6.32 -5.65 14.17
N GLN A 60 6.89 -5.91 12.99
CA GLN A 60 7.35 -4.89 12.07
C GLN A 60 6.16 -4.12 11.49
N LEU A 61 6.16 -2.80 11.64
CA LEU A 61 5.12 -1.94 11.09
C LEU A 61 5.17 -1.90 9.56
N VAL A 62 3.98 -1.95 8.95
CA VAL A 62 3.73 -1.71 7.54
C VAL A 62 2.75 -0.55 7.41
N ILE A 63 3.12 0.47 6.63
CA ILE A 63 2.25 1.59 6.25
C ILE A 63 1.83 1.33 4.81
N ILE A 64 0.51 1.25 4.58
CA ILE A 64 -0.08 0.94 3.29
C ILE A 64 -0.89 2.16 2.85
N GLU A 65 -0.55 2.66 1.65
CA GLU A 65 -1.34 3.62 0.89
C GLU A 65 -2.05 2.90 -0.25
N LEU A 66 -3.34 3.15 -0.42
CA LEU A 66 -4.18 2.56 -1.45
C LEU A 66 -4.53 3.61 -2.49
N LYS A 67 -4.57 3.19 -3.75
CA LYS A 67 -5.16 3.98 -4.83
C LYS A 67 -6.02 3.09 -5.70
N ASN A 68 -7.18 3.61 -6.09
CA ASN A 68 -8.08 2.92 -7.01
C ASN A 68 -7.84 3.33 -8.48
N SER A 69 -6.93 4.28 -8.72
CA SER A 69 -6.50 4.76 -10.03
C SER A 69 -5.06 5.29 -9.94
N GLU A 70 -4.48 5.70 -11.07
CA GLU A 70 -3.14 6.29 -11.07
C GLU A 70 -3.06 7.54 -10.18
N ASP A 71 -2.01 7.68 -9.38
CA ASP A 71 -1.73 8.88 -8.58
C ASP A 71 -0.23 9.22 -8.59
N ARG A 72 0.07 10.51 -8.77
CA ARG A 72 1.44 11.00 -8.89
C ARG A 72 2.16 11.16 -7.55
N TYR A 73 1.44 11.21 -6.43
CA TYR A 73 1.93 11.70 -5.14
C TYR A 73 2.02 10.64 -4.03
N VAL A 74 1.69 9.37 -4.31
CA VAL A 74 1.71 8.27 -3.33
C VAL A 74 3.02 8.12 -2.58
N ILE A 75 4.16 8.36 -3.25
CA ILE A 75 5.48 8.24 -2.62
C ILE A 75 5.66 9.33 -1.57
N GLN A 76 5.30 10.57 -1.89
CA GLN A 76 5.36 11.70 -0.97
C GLN A 76 4.37 11.55 0.18
N GLN A 77 3.18 10.97 -0.07
CA GLN A 77 2.20 10.64 0.98
C GLN A 77 2.80 9.66 2.00
N LEU A 78 3.34 8.53 1.55
CA LEU A 78 3.99 7.56 2.43
C LEU A 78 5.19 8.15 3.17
N THR A 79 5.99 9.02 2.54
CA THR A 79 7.10 9.71 3.22
C THR A 79 6.63 10.57 4.40
N ARG A 80 5.50 11.27 4.26
CA ARG A 80 4.91 12.06 5.35
C ARG A 80 4.41 11.18 6.49
N TYR A 81 3.77 10.06 6.18
CA TYR A 81 3.31 9.11 7.21
C TYR A 81 4.46 8.46 7.94
N TYR A 82 5.52 8.08 7.22
CA TYR A 82 6.74 7.54 7.78
C TYR A 82 7.35 8.49 8.82
N ASP A 83 7.58 9.76 8.45
CA ASP A 83 8.16 10.76 9.36
C ASP A 83 7.30 10.93 10.62
N ALA A 84 5.99 11.05 10.45
CA ALA A 84 5.07 11.27 11.55
C ALA A 84 4.99 10.06 12.50
N LEU A 85 4.89 8.85 11.96
CA LEU A 85 4.81 7.61 12.75
C LEU A 85 6.12 7.26 13.44
N LEU A 86 7.27 7.59 12.84
CA LEU A 86 8.57 7.40 13.47
C LEU A 86 8.78 8.34 14.67
N LYS A 87 8.23 9.57 14.60
CA LYS A 87 8.26 10.54 15.69
C LYS A 87 7.29 10.18 16.82
N GLN A 88 6.03 9.90 16.49
CA GLN A 88 4.97 9.67 17.48
C GLN A 88 5.01 8.28 18.09
N LYS A 89 5.48 7.27 17.33
CA LYS A 89 5.53 5.86 17.74
C LYS A 89 4.22 5.32 18.35
N PRO A 90 3.06 5.50 17.69
CA PRO A 90 1.80 4.96 18.21
C PRO A 90 1.86 3.43 18.26
N TYR A 91 1.04 2.81 19.11
CA TYR A 91 0.99 1.35 19.23
C TYR A 91 2.35 0.71 19.62
N HIS A 92 3.16 1.39 20.42
CA HIS A 92 4.47 0.88 20.88
C HIS A 92 4.39 -0.46 21.64
N ASP A 93 3.22 -0.82 22.15
CA ASP A 93 2.89 -2.11 22.76
C ASP A 93 2.70 -3.25 21.74
N LYS A 94 2.46 -2.90 20.46
CA LYS A 94 2.17 -3.83 19.35
C LYS A 94 3.15 -3.73 18.19
N VAL A 95 4.00 -2.71 18.18
CA VAL A 95 4.92 -2.39 17.08
C VAL A 95 6.35 -2.33 17.60
N ASN A 96 7.23 -3.09 16.96
CA ASN A 96 8.65 -3.04 17.22
C ASN A 96 9.34 -1.95 16.39
N TYR A 97 9.39 -0.72 16.92
CA TYR A 97 10.05 0.44 16.30
C TYR A 97 11.58 0.34 16.19
N LYS A 98 12.20 -0.76 16.63
CA LYS A 98 13.62 -1.05 16.33
C LYS A 98 13.81 -1.65 14.94
N LEU A 99 12.73 -2.15 14.33
CA LEU A 99 12.74 -2.66 12.96
C LEU A 99 12.42 -1.52 11.97
N PRO A 100 12.94 -1.57 10.74
CA PRO A 100 12.56 -0.61 9.71
C PRO A 100 11.06 -0.70 9.39
N ILE A 101 10.41 0.43 9.18
CA ILE A 101 9.00 0.47 8.76
C ILE A 101 8.92 0.14 7.27
N ARG A 102 8.01 -0.75 6.87
CA ARG A 102 7.74 -1.04 5.46
C ARG A 102 6.76 -0.03 4.88
N LEU A 103 7.11 0.56 3.75
CA LEU A 103 6.27 1.49 3.00
C LEU A 103 5.72 0.76 1.78
N VAL A 104 4.40 0.74 1.65
CA VAL A 104 3.69 -0.05 0.64
C VAL A 104 2.66 0.81 -0.06
N VAL A 105 2.66 0.76 -1.39
CA VAL A 105 1.54 1.26 -2.21
C VAL A 105 0.85 0.06 -2.86
N ILE A 106 -0.47 0.03 -2.83
CA ILE A 106 -1.29 -0.91 -3.60
C ILE A 106 -2.17 -0.10 -4.55
N SER A 107 -1.93 -0.21 -5.85
CA SER A 107 -2.56 0.60 -6.90
C SER A 107 -2.80 -0.24 -8.16
N PRO A 108 -3.75 0.07 -9.05
CA PRO A 108 -3.90 -0.67 -10.31
C PRO A 108 -2.79 -0.37 -11.34
N ASN A 109 -2.06 0.74 -11.16
CA ASN A 109 -0.95 1.18 -12.00
C ASN A 109 -0.13 2.26 -11.27
N PHE A 110 0.97 2.72 -11.88
CA PHE A 110 1.87 3.72 -11.29
C PHE A 110 2.33 4.73 -12.34
N HIS A 111 2.25 6.01 -11.98
CA HIS A 111 2.75 7.11 -12.81
C HIS A 111 4.28 7.04 -12.91
N ALA A 112 4.85 7.51 -14.03
CA ALA A 112 6.30 7.56 -14.27
C ALA A 112 7.06 8.25 -13.12
N ASP A 113 6.50 9.34 -12.59
CA ASP A 113 7.07 10.08 -11.47
C ASP A 113 7.18 9.23 -10.20
N ASN A 114 6.25 8.31 -9.92
CA ASN A 114 6.37 7.44 -8.75
C ASN A 114 7.64 6.58 -8.84
N TRP A 115 8.02 6.15 -10.05
CA TRP A 115 9.25 5.41 -10.31
C TRP A 115 10.49 6.28 -10.16
N VAL A 116 10.45 7.52 -10.64
CA VAL A 116 11.53 8.51 -10.46
C VAL A 116 11.74 8.79 -8.98
N ASP A 117 10.67 9.09 -8.25
CA ASP A 117 10.71 9.32 -6.81
C ASP A 117 11.31 8.11 -6.11
N CYS A 118 10.78 6.91 -6.38
CA CYS A 118 11.31 5.65 -5.87
C CYS A 118 12.79 5.41 -6.19
N LYS A 119 13.30 5.88 -7.32
CA LYS A 119 14.68 5.67 -7.77
C LYS A 119 15.68 6.54 -6.99
N TYR A 120 15.28 7.76 -6.65
CA TYR A 120 16.17 8.73 -5.99
C TYR A 120 15.87 8.95 -4.50
N HIS A 121 14.79 8.35 -3.98
CA HIS A 121 14.46 8.41 -2.56
C HIS A 121 15.42 7.56 -1.69
N ARG A 122 15.59 7.95 -0.43
CA ARG A 122 16.41 7.22 0.56
C ARG A 122 15.64 6.11 1.30
N LEU A 123 14.32 6.17 1.27
CA LEU A 123 13.44 5.16 1.87
C LEU A 123 13.09 4.10 0.83
N ASP A 124 12.89 2.87 1.31
CA ASP A 124 12.50 1.75 0.47
C ASP A 124 10.98 1.64 0.38
N PHE A 125 10.45 1.71 -0.84
CA PHE A 125 9.02 1.54 -1.14
C PHE A 125 8.76 0.24 -1.87
N ASN A 126 7.67 -0.43 -1.49
CA ASN A 126 7.19 -1.65 -2.10
C ASN A 126 5.93 -1.32 -2.89
N LEU A 127 6.01 -1.46 -4.21
CA LEU A 127 4.91 -1.15 -5.11
C LEU A 127 4.23 -2.45 -5.51
N PHE A 128 2.95 -2.56 -5.17
CA PHE A 128 2.10 -3.65 -5.57
C PHE A 128 1.08 -3.15 -6.59
N GLU A 129 1.04 -3.84 -7.72
CA GLU A 129 0.03 -3.61 -8.74
C GLU A 129 -1.08 -4.63 -8.59
N PHE A 130 -2.33 -4.18 -8.66
CA PHE A 130 -3.47 -5.10 -8.69
C PHE A 130 -4.28 -5.00 -9.98
N SER A 131 -5.01 -6.07 -10.27
CA SER A 131 -6.02 -6.09 -11.31
C SER A 131 -7.23 -6.91 -10.86
N ILE A 132 -8.40 -6.54 -11.36
CA ILE A 132 -9.63 -7.31 -11.18
C ILE A 132 -9.95 -8.00 -12.51
N LEU A 133 -9.94 -9.32 -12.49
CA LEU A 133 -10.33 -10.13 -13.64
C LEU A 133 -11.75 -10.63 -13.46
N TRP A 134 -12.53 -10.56 -14.53
CA TRP A 134 -13.88 -11.08 -14.57
C TRP A 134 -13.99 -12.22 -15.58
N GLU A 135 -14.11 -13.44 -15.06
CA GLU A 135 -14.46 -14.63 -15.86
C GLU A 135 -15.90 -15.01 -15.48
N SER A 136 -16.09 -16.06 -14.67
CA SER A 136 -17.39 -16.41 -14.07
C SER A 136 -17.69 -15.66 -12.76
N GLN A 137 -16.64 -15.20 -12.07
CA GLN A 137 -16.71 -14.44 -10.82
C GLN A 137 -15.49 -13.50 -10.72
N PRO A 138 -15.60 -12.35 -10.03
CA PRO A 138 -14.49 -11.43 -9.85
C PRO A 138 -13.34 -12.05 -9.05
N ARG A 139 -12.14 -11.96 -9.61
CA ARG A 139 -10.87 -12.38 -9.00
C ARG A 139 -9.93 -11.19 -8.85
N PHE A 140 -9.39 -11.04 -7.64
CA PHE A 140 -8.31 -10.10 -7.37
C PHE A 140 -6.99 -10.75 -7.72
N LYS A 141 -6.15 -10.09 -8.51
CA LYS A 141 -4.75 -10.42 -8.66
C LYS A 141 -3.92 -9.27 -8.16
N ILE A 142 -2.85 -9.58 -7.44
CA ILE A 142 -1.88 -8.61 -6.97
C ILE A 142 -0.49 -9.15 -7.26
N GLN A 143 0.38 -8.29 -7.73
CA GLN A 143 1.78 -8.60 -8.02
C GLN A 143 2.68 -7.53 -7.41
N GLN A 144 3.81 -7.95 -6.85
CA GLN A 144 4.81 -7.01 -6.37
C GLN A 144 5.71 -6.60 -7.55
N LEU A 145 5.67 -5.33 -7.95
CA LEU A 145 6.49 -4.80 -9.04
C LEU A 145 7.89 -4.40 -8.57
N LYS A 146 8.00 -3.90 -7.33
CA LYS A 146 9.28 -3.48 -6.73
C LYS A 146 9.46 -4.15 -5.36
N THR A 147 10.54 -4.92 -5.25
CA THR A 147 11.14 -5.36 -3.99
C THR A 147 12.43 -4.60 -3.76
N ASN A 148 12.76 -4.28 -2.51
CA ASN A 148 14.02 -3.63 -2.09
C ASN A 148 15.20 -3.99 -3.00
N ASN A 149 15.54 -3.06 -3.87
CA ASN A 149 16.85 -2.97 -4.48
C ASN A 149 17.26 -1.53 -4.27
N LYS A 150 18.24 -1.33 -3.37
CA LYS A 150 19.22 -0.29 -3.62
C LYS A 150 19.67 -0.52 -5.06
N CYS A 151 19.27 0.33 -5.99
CA CYS A 151 20.08 0.50 -7.18
C CYS A 151 21.44 0.93 -6.63
N ALA A 152 22.39 -0.01 -6.55
CA ALA A 152 23.77 0.36 -6.39
C ALA A 152 24.04 1.40 -7.49
N PRO A 153 24.56 2.60 -7.15
CA PRO A 153 24.97 3.50 -8.20
C PRO A 153 25.98 2.71 -9.05
N LYS A 154 25.66 2.51 -10.33
CA LYS A 154 26.72 2.39 -11.31
C LYS A 154 27.37 3.76 -11.32
N LEU A 155 28.37 3.93 -10.47
CA LEU A 155 29.38 4.97 -10.69
C LEU A 155 29.98 4.72 -12.08
N PRO A 156 30.33 5.79 -12.81
CA PRO A 156 30.89 5.70 -14.16
C PRO A 156 32.13 4.79 -14.21
#